data_AF-A0A650AFC8-F1
#
_entry.id   AF-A0A650AFC8-F1
#
_cell.length_a   1.000
_cell.length_b   1.000
_cell.length_c   1.000
_cell.angle_alpha   90.00
_cell.angle_beta   90.00
_cell.angle_gamma   90.00
#
_symmetry.space_group_name_H-M   'P 1'
#
loop_
_entity.id
_entity.type
_entity.pdbx_description
1 polymer ?
#
loop_
_entity_poly.entity_id
_entity_poly.type
_entity_poly.pdbx_seq_one_letter_code
_entity_poly.pdbx_strand_id
1 'polypeptide(L)'
;MNKELKKIIKSAFLVNNKGSNTKWNSNHLYYAYLVGLFEGDGFFTVTKKGKYFQCELGIELSIKDVQLIYKIKDLLGVGVVGFRERKGISMVYFRVRKKDHLINFVLPIFDKYPLFSNKQYDYLRFRNVILSNVVFYDDIPEYTRPNEPLNSIESILNAPYFSAWLVGFIEAEGCFSVYKLSKDGDYFVSSGPSLSLGERGAASFSLCEREGRFDISQTNADILISAIRKYLSLTPKINIDKTNNFKLKVTGVRSIENVIRFINKAPVKLLGNKKLQYLLWIKQLRTIPRYAEKINIPNIY
;
A
#
# COMPACT_ATOMS: atom_id res chain seq x y z
N MET A 1 -0.22 -29.11 -4.44
CA MET A 1 1.01 -28.43 -4.89
C MET A 1 2.07 -29.44 -5.36
N ASN A 2 2.43 -29.43 -6.65
CA ASN A 2 3.38 -30.38 -7.28
C ASN A 2 4.77 -30.31 -6.61
N LYS A 3 5.38 -31.48 -6.33
CA LYS A 3 6.74 -31.66 -5.80
C LYS A 3 7.79 -30.86 -6.58
N GLU A 4 7.58 -30.70 -7.88
CA GLU A 4 8.47 -29.97 -8.77
C GLU A 4 8.44 -28.46 -8.50
N LEU A 5 7.27 -27.89 -8.25
CA LEU A 5 7.10 -26.49 -7.89
C LEU A 5 7.78 -26.17 -6.54
N LYS A 6 7.67 -27.08 -5.56
CA LYS A 6 8.39 -26.98 -4.28
C LYS A 6 9.92 -27.01 -4.48
N LYS A 7 10.42 -27.83 -5.41
CA LYS A 7 11.85 -27.96 -5.71
C LYS A 7 12.40 -26.70 -6.39
N ILE A 8 11.64 -26.10 -7.31
CA ILE A 8 11.96 -24.85 -8.01
C ILE A 8 11.96 -23.66 -7.04
N ILE A 9 10.99 -23.58 -6.14
CA ILE A 9 10.95 -22.54 -5.10
C ILE A 9 12.17 -22.66 -4.17
N LYS A 10 12.54 -23.88 -3.78
CA LYS A 10 13.69 -24.12 -2.91
C LYS A 10 15.02 -23.83 -3.59
N SER A 11 15.17 -24.10 -4.89
CA SER A 11 16.41 -23.78 -5.63
C SER A 11 16.57 -22.28 -5.85
N ALA A 12 15.50 -21.54 -6.17
CA ALA A 12 15.53 -20.08 -6.30
C ALA A 12 15.93 -19.40 -4.98
N PHE A 13 15.48 -19.94 -3.84
CA PHE A 13 15.83 -19.42 -2.52
C PHE A 13 17.30 -19.65 -2.14
N LEU A 14 17.91 -20.74 -2.59
CA LEU A 14 19.30 -21.11 -2.26
C LEU A 14 20.33 -20.37 -3.12
N VAL A 15 20.00 -20.00 -4.36
CA VAL A 15 20.92 -19.25 -5.24
C VAL A 15 21.18 -17.83 -4.72
N ASN A 16 20.22 -17.22 -4.02
CA ASN A 16 20.33 -15.87 -3.47
C ASN A 16 21.14 -15.76 -2.15
N ASN A 17 21.59 -16.89 -1.58
CA ASN A 17 22.32 -16.93 -0.31
C ASN A 17 23.85 -17.15 -0.45
N LYS A 18 24.42 -17.01 -1.66
CA LYS A 18 25.87 -16.91 -1.81
C LYS A 18 26.29 -15.45 -1.69
N GLY A 19 26.99 -15.16 -0.60
CA GLY A 19 27.15 -13.83 -0.03
C GLY A 19 27.80 -12.78 -0.92
N SER A 20 27.32 -11.55 -0.74
CA SER A 20 28.17 -10.35 -0.80
C SER A 20 27.91 -9.53 0.44
N ASN A 21 28.97 -9.26 1.18
CA ASN A 21 28.96 -8.46 2.40
C ASN A 21 28.93 -6.98 2.00
N THR A 22 27.78 -6.50 1.49
CA THR A 22 27.61 -5.09 1.11
C THR A 22 26.61 -4.44 2.06
N LYS A 23 27.10 -3.43 2.79
CA LYS A 23 26.29 -2.42 3.49
C LYS A 23 25.08 -2.06 2.60
N TRP A 24 23.86 -2.30 3.08
CA TRP A 24 22.63 -2.11 2.30
C TRP A 24 22.57 -0.67 1.78
N ASN A 25 22.77 -0.46 0.49
CA ASN A 25 22.59 0.85 -0.13
C ASN A 25 21.10 1.22 -0.02
N SER A 26 20.78 2.41 0.52
CA SER A 26 19.41 2.87 0.78
C SER A 26 18.48 2.77 -0.45
N ASN A 27 19.06 2.82 -1.65
CA ASN A 27 18.35 2.65 -2.92
C ASN A 27 17.69 1.26 -3.06
N HIS A 28 18.21 0.22 -2.40
CA HIS A 28 17.63 -1.13 -2.49
C HIS A 28 16.29 -1.26 -1.75
N LEU A 29 16.07 -0.50 -0.67
CA LEU A 29 14.82 -0.57 0.08
C LEU A 29 13.67 0.14 -0.65
N TYR A 30 13.98 1.09 -1.54
CA TYR A 30 12.97 1.65 -2.45
C TYR A 30 12.46 0.62 -3.45
N TYR A 31 13.22 -0.44 -3.77
CA TYR A 31 12.67 -1.56 -4.54
C TYR A 31 11.65 -2.37 -3.74
N ALA A 32 11.89 -2.62 -2.45
CA ALA A 32 10.90 -3.24 -1.59
C ALA A 32 9.63 -2.38 -1.44
N TYR A 33 9.80 -1.05 -1.31
CA TYR A 33 8.70 -0.08 -1.39
C TYR A 33 7.92 -0.23 -2.70
N LEU A 34 8.59 -0.29 -3.85
CA LEU A 34 7.93 -0.48 -5.14
C LEU A 34 7.14 -1.79 -5.17
N VAL A 35 7.69 -2.89 -4.65
CA VAL A 35 6.95 -4.15 -4.55
C VAL A 35 5.66 -3.98 -3.76
N GLY A 36 5.71 -3.31 -2.59
CA GLY A 36 4.50 -3.03 -1.80
C GLY A 36 3.47 -2.18 -2.53
N LEU A 37 3.92 -1.15 -3.25
CA LEU A 37 3.06 -0.28 -4.05
C LEU A 37 2.38 -1.05 -5.19
N PHE A 38 3.15 -1.84 -5.96
CA PHE A 38 2.61 -2.67 -7.04
C PHE A 38 1.74 -3.82 -6.49
N GLU A 39 1.99 -4.27 -5.27
CA GLU A 39 1.16 -5.29 -4.63
C GLU A 39 -0.24 -4.77 -4.25
N GLY A 40 -0.37 -3.50 -3.87
CA GLY A 40 -1.67 -2.84 -3.72
C GLY A 40 -2.31 -2.55 -5.08
N ASP A 41 -1.87 -1.48 -5.74
CA ASP A 41 -2.52 -0.91 -6.92
C ASP A 41 -1.98 -1.42 -8.28
N GLY A 42 -0.86 -2.13 -8.27
CA GLY A 42 -0.24 -2.66 -9.48
C GLY A 42 -0.79 -4.01 -9.94
N PHE A 43 -0.35 -4.43 -11.12
CA PHE A 43 -0.75 -5.70 -11.71
C PHE A 43 0.36 -6.34 -12.57
N PHE A 44 0.32 -7.67 -12.63
CA PHE A 44 1.06 -8.49 -13.60
C PHE A 44 0.06 -9.16 -14.52
N THR A 45 0.27 -9.05 -15.83
CA THR A 45 -0.66 -9.65 -16.80
C THR A 45 0.07 -10.35 -17.92
N VAL A 46 -0.57 -11.40 -18.42
CA VAL A 46 -0.24 -12.09 -19.67
C VAL A 46 -1.54 -12.09 -20.47
N THR A 47 -1.60 -11.29 -21.52
CA THR A 47 -2.83 -11.03 -22.30
C THR A 47 -2.70 -11.54 -23.73
N LYS A 48 -3.79 -12.05 -24.31
CA LYS A 48 -3.83 -12.49 -25.71
C LYS A 48 -3.72 -11.29 -26.65
N LYS A 49 -2.84 -11.38 -27.65
CA LYS A 49 -2.63 -10.36 -28.70
C LYS A 49 -2.57 -11.06 -30.07
N GLY A 50 -3.74 -11.31 -30.65
CA GLY A 50 -3.87 -12.19 -31.82
C GLY A 50 -3.51 -13.63 -31.45
N LYS A 51 -2.62 -14.26 -32.22
CA LYS A 51 -2.05 -15.60 -31.90
C LYS A 51 -0.95 -15.57 -30.83
N TYR A 52 -0.41 -14.39 -30.54
CA TYR A 52 0.68 -14.18 -29.58
C TYR A 52 0.15 -13.67 -28.25
N PHE A 53 1.05 -13.38 -27.33
CA PHE A 53 0.74 -12.81 -26.02
C PHE A 53 1.55 -11.54 -25.74
N GLN A 54 1.08 -10.74 -24.77
CA GLN A 54 1.81 -9.61 -24.23
C GLN A 54 1.87 -9.73 -22.70
N CYS A 55 3.09 -9.75 -22.19
CA CYS A 55 3.38 -9.59 -20.77
C CYS A 55 3.45 -8.10 -20.42
N GLU A 56 2.78 -7.69 -19.35
CA GLU A 56 2.82 -6.34 -18.81
C GLU A 56 2.88 -6.34 -17.28
N LEU A 57 3.87 -5.62 -16.73
CA LEU A 57 3.80 -5.03 -15.41
C LEU A 57 3.19 -3.64 -15.57
N GLY A 58 2.19 -3.28 -14.77
CA GLY A 58 1.61 -1.95 -14.82
C GLY A 58 1.00 -1.49 -13.51
N ILE A 59 0.76 -0.18 -13.43
CA ILE A 59 0.03 0.50 -12.37
C ILE A 59 -0.70 1.70 -13.00
N GLU A 60 -1.97 1.89 -12.67
CA GLU A 60 -2.83 2.97 -13.19
C GLU A 60 -3.47 3.69 -12.01
N LEU A 61 -3.14 4.97 -11.84
CA LEU A 61 -3.54 5.80 -10.70
C LEU A 61 -4.29 7.06 -11.17
N SER A 62 -4.95 7.75 -10.24
CA SER A 62 -5.52 9.07 -10.51
C SER A 62 -4.42 10.06 -10.91
N ILE A 63 -4.77 11.07 -11.74
CA ILE A 63 -3.84 12.14 -12.13
C ILE A 63 -3.17 12.86 -10.94
N LYS A 64 -3.80 12.82 -9.75
CA LYS A 64 -3.22 13.34 -8.49
C LYS A 64 -1.87 12.71 -8.14
N ASP A 65 -1.61 11.50 -8.62
CA ASP A 65 -0.39 10.72 -8.39
C ASP A 65 0.57 10.72 -9.60
N VAL A 66 0.43 11.66 -10.53
CA VAL A 66 1.34 11.78 -11.70
C VAL A 66 2.81 11.86 -11.29
N GLN A 67 3.14 12.60 -10.23
CA GLN A 67 4.51 12.69 -9.71
C GLN A 67 5.01 11.34 -9.17
N LEU A 68 4.14 10.54 -8.54
CA LEU A 68 4.49 9.20 -8.08
C LEU A 68 4.81 8.30 -9.27
N ILE A 69 4.02 8.36 -10.34
CA ILE A 69 4.26 7.59 -11.57
C ILE A 69 5.62 7.93 -12.20
N TYR A 70 6.00 9.21 -12.29
CA TYR A 70 7.33 9.59 -12.79
C TYR A 70 8.45 9.11 -11.86
N LYS A 71 8.28 9.20 -10.53
CA LYS A 71 9.25 8.63 -9.57
C LYS A 71 9.42 7.11 -9.73
N ILE A 72 8.33 6.37 -9.99
CA ILE A 72 8.41 4.92 -10.27
C ILE A 72 9.25 4.68 -11.54
N LYS A 73 9.00 5.45 -12.60
CA LYS A 73 9.79 5.36 -13.84
C LYS A 73 11.27 5.64 -13.61
N ASP A 74 11.59 6.67 -12.82
CA ASP A 74 12.97 7.05 -12.52
C ASP A 74 13.68 5.97 -11.68
N LEU A 75 12.98 5.41 -10.67
CA LEU A 75 13.51 4.33 -9.84
C LEU A 75 13.77 3.03 -10.62
N LEU A 76 12.89 2.69 -11.58
CA LEU A 76 13.04 1.51 -12.42
C LEU A 76 14.00 1.73 -13.60
N GLY A 77 14.21 2.99 -14.03
CA GLY A 77 15.01 3.35 -15.21
C GLY A 77 14.38 2.96 -16.55
N VAL A 78 13.26 2.24 -16.55
CA VAL A 78 12.58 1.70 -17.73
C VAL A 78 11.07 1.95 -17.67
N GLY A 79 10.37 1.62 -18.76
CA GLY A 79 8.91 1.69 -18.84
C GLY A 79 8.40 2.98 -19.48
N VAL A 80 7.09 3.01 -19.69
CA VAL A 80 6.39 4.08 -20.40
C VAL A 80 5.33 4.66 -19.48
N VAL A 81 5.29 5.99 -19.39
CA VAL A 81 4.20 6.73 -18.77
C VAL A 81 3.22 7.12 -19.86
N GLY A 82 1.92 7.03 -19.56
CA GLY A 82 0.89 7.57 -20.42
C GLY A 82 -0.31 8.05 -19.63
N PHE A 83 -1.21 8.71 -20.34
CA PHE A 83 -2.40 9.31 -19.78
C PHE A 83 -3.63 8.70 -20.43
N ARG A 84 -4.72 8.67 -19.67
CA ARG A 84 -6.02 8.20 -20.14
C ARG A 84 -7.11 9.04 -19.50
N GLU A 85 -8.07 9.44 -20.30
CA GLU A 85 -9.29 10.05 -19.80
C GLU A 85 -10.47 9.09 -20.00
N ARG A 86 -11.27 8.89 -18.95
CA ARG A 86 -12.50 8.10 -19.02
C ARG A 86 -13.60 8.82 -18.27
N LYS A 87 -14.68 9.19 -18.96
CA LYS A 87 -15.86 9.84 -18.37
C LYS A 87 -15.50 11.06 -17.50
N GLY A 88 -14.59 11.92 -17.99
CA GLY A 88 -14.09 13.10 -17.27
C GLY A 88 -13.11 12.81 -16.13
N ILE A 89 -12.76 11.54 -15.89
CA ILE A 89 -11.75 11.16 -14.89
C ILE A 89 -10.41 10.96 -15.61
N SER A 90 -9.44 11.82 -15.26
CA SER A 90 -8.06 11.72 -15.74
C SER A 90 -7.26 10.72 -14.90
N MET A 91 -6.69 9.74 -15.58
CA MET A 91 -5.83 8.70 -15.05
C MET A 91 -4.45 8.78 -15.69
N VAL A 92 -3.44 8.36 -14.95
CA VAL A 92 -2.06 8.22 -15.40
C VAL A 92 -1.63 6.79 -15.16
N TYR A 93 -0.90 6.21 -16.11
CA TYR A 93 -0.40 4.84 -15.98
C TYR A 93 1.10 4.77 -16.24
N PHE A 94 1.74 3.82 -15.57
CA PHE A 94 3.07 3.35 -15.87
C PHE A 94 2.99 1.88 -16.29
N ARG A 95 3.74 1.51 -17.33
CA ARG A 95 3.81 0.13 -17.81
C ARG A 95 5.17 -0.27 -18.36
N VAL A 96 5.53 -1.53 -18.15
CA VAL A 96 6.70 -2.20 -18.75
C VAL A 96 6.21 -3.39 -19.56
N ARG A 97 6.50 -3.38 -20.87
CA ARG A 97 6.06 -4.41 -21.83
C ARG A 97 7.20 -5.03 -22.65
N LYS A 98 8.34 -4.35 -22.76
CA LYS A 98 9.50 -4.86 -23.51
C LYS A 98 10.08 -6.06 -22.77
N LYS A 99 10.21 -7.22 -23.44
CA LYS A 99 10.69 -8.48 -22.83
C LYS A 99 12.03 -8.28 -22.12
N ASP A 100 12.99 -7.64 -22.77
CA ASP A 100 14.32 -7.38 -22.18
C ASP A 100 14.24 -6.50 -20.93
N HIS A 101 13.36 -5.50 -20.92
CA HIS A 101 13.18 -4.65 -19.74
C HIS A 101 12.54 -5.44 -18.59
N LEU A 102 11.59 -6.32 -18.90
CA LEU A 102 10.98 -7.20 -17.91
C LEU A 102 12.03 -8.14 -17.31
N ILE A 103 12.83 -8.81 -18.15
CA ILE A 103 13.86 -9.78 -17.70
C ILE A 103 14.97 -9.09 -16.90
N ASN A 104 15.49 -7.97 -17.38
CA ASN A 104 16.71 -7.39 -16.83
C ASN A 104 16.46 -6.42 -15.66
N PHE A 105 15.24 -5.86 -15.53
CA PHE A 105 14.94 -4.85 -14.50
C PHE A 105 13.78 -5.27 -13.59
N VAL A 106 12.69 -5.82 -14.14
CA VAL A 106 11.51 -6.17 -13.34
C VAL A 106 11.72 -7.46 -12.56
N LEU A 107 12.05 -8.58 -13.23
CA LEU A 107 12.17 -9.88 -12.57
C LEU A 107 13.19 -9.87 -11.41
N PRO A 108 14.38 -9.24 -11.51
CA PRO A 108 15.34 -9.23 -10.40
C PRO A 108 14.81 -8.54 -9.15
N ILE A 109 13.96 -7.51 -9.29
CA ILE A 109 13.37 -6.80 -8.16
C ILE A 109 12.38 -7.69 -7.42
N PHE A 110 11.44 -8.31 -8.15
CA PHE A 110 10.38 -9.13 -7.56
C PHE A 110 10.88 -10.54 -7.15
N ASP A 111 11.99 -11.02 -7.72
CA ASP A 111 12.70 -12.21 -7.22
C ASP A 111 13.45 -11.92 -5.91
N LYS A 112 14.03 -10.72 -5.77
CA LYS A 112 14.73 -10.31 -4.54
C LYS A 112 13.76 -9.93 -3.41
N TYR A 113 12.63 -9.31 -3.76
CA TYR A 113 11.59 -8.89 -2.83
C TYR A 113 10.25 -9.49 -3.25
N PRO A 114 9.96 -10.76 -2.87
CA PRO A 114 8.68 -11.40 -3.17
C PRO A 114 7.49 -10.63 -2.58
N LEU A 115 6.33 -10.73 -3.24
CA LEU A 115 5.06 -10.25 -2.71
C LEU A 115 4.60 -11.14 -1.54
N PHE A 116 3.84 -10.57 -0.60
CA PHE A 116 3.40 -11.32 0.60
C PHE A 116 2.04 -12.00 0.45
N SER A 117 1.13 -11.41 -0.32
CA SER A 117 -0.21 -11.94 -0.61
C SER A 117 -0.20 -12.96 -1.75
N ASN A 118 -1.38 -13.51 -2.04
CA ASN A 118 -1.59 -14.43 -3.16
C ASN A 118 -1.34 -13.77 -4.53
N LYS A 119 -1.20 -12.43 -4.62
CA LYS A 119 -0.73 -11.76 -5.85
C LYS A 119 0.69 -12.22 -6.25
N GLN A 120 1.46 -12.80 -5.33
CA GLN A 120 2.71 -13.49 -5.64
C GLN A 120 2.52 -14.63 -6.67
N TYR A 121 1.39 -15.34 -6.68
CA TYR A 121 1.13 -16.36 -7.71
C TYR A 121 1.03 -15.74 -9.12
N ASP A 122 0.48 -14.52 -9.23
CA ASP A 122 0.38 -13.82 -10.52
C ASP A 122 1.78 -13.47 -11.02
N TYR A 123 2.66 -13.00 -10.12
CA TYR A 123 4.06 -12.75 -10.43
C TYR A 123 4.77 -14.04 -10.87
N LEU A 124 4.59 -15.16 -10.15
CA LEU A 124 5.21 -16.43 -10.51
C LEU A 124 4.75 -16.92 -11.89
N ARG A 125 3.46 -16.83 -12.20
CA ARG A 125 2.93 -17.15 -13.53
C ARG A 125 3.54 -16.24 -14.60
N PHE A 126 3.54 -14.93 -14.36
CA PHE A 126 4.10 -13.91 -15.24
C PHE A 126 5.58 -14.16 -15.55
N ARG A 127 6.39 -14.38 -14.51
CA ARG A 127 7.80 -14.71 -14.57
C ARG A 127 8.05 -15.98 -15.39
N ASN A 128 7.31 -17.05 -15.11
CA ASN A 128 7.46 -18.32 -15.80
C ASN A 128 7.14 -18.19 -17.30
N VAL A 129 6.11 -17.45 -17.67
CA VAL A 129 5.77 -17.19 -19.08
C VAL A 129 6.90 -16.42 -19.77
N ILE A 130 7.43 -15.35 -19.15
CA ILE A 130 8.51 -14.53 -19.73
C ILE A 130 9.78 -15.35 -19.99
N LEU A 131 10.13 -16.22 -19.05
CA LEU A 131 11.35 -17.04 -19.11
C LEU A 131 11.18 -18.33 -19.92
N SER A 132 9.97 -18.66 -20.35
CA SER A 132 9.72 -19.83 -21.20
C SER A 132 10.01 -19.55 -22.68
N ASN A 133 10.10 -20.64 -23.45
CA ASN A 133 10.22 -20.59 -24.91
C ASN A 133 8.86 -20.55 -25.62
N VAL A 134 7.77 -20.36 -24.88
CA VAL A 134 6.43 -20.30 -25.46
C VAL A 134 6.31 -19.06 -26.35
N VAL A 135 5.74 -19.25 -27.54
CA VAL A 135 5.54 -18.19 -28.54
C VAL A 135 4.06 -17.86 -28.70
N PHE A 136 3.18 -18.88 -28.73
CA PHE A 136 1.76 -18.69 -28.94
C PHE A 136 1.00 -18.62 -27.62
N TYR A 137 -0.08 -17.83 -27.60
CA TYR A 137 -0.89 -17.68 -26.39
C TYR A 137 -1.58 -18.99 -26.00
N ASP A 138 -2.02 -19.78 -26.98
CA ASP A 138 -2.79 -21.00 -26.75
C ASP A 138 -1.94 -22.14 -26.15
N ASP A 139 -0.61 -22.00 -26.16
CA ASP A 139 0.33 -22.90 -25.48
C ASP A 139 0.53 -22.54 -23.99
N ILE A 140 -0.01 -21.40 -23.53
CA ILE A 140 0.12 -20.94 -22.14
C ILE A 140 -0.99 -21.59 -21.31
N PRO A 141 -0.66 -22.31 -20.22
CA PRO A 141 -1.67 -22.89 -19.35
C PRO A 141 -2.66 -21.85 -18.80
N GLU A 142 -3.92 -22.27 -18.70
CA GLU A 142 -4.94 -21.49 -18.01
C GLU A 142 -4.51 -21.19 -16.56
N TYR A 143 -4.91 -20.02 -16.08
CA TYR A 143 -4.51 -19.54 -14.76
C TYR A 143 -5.67 -18.86 -14.05
N THR A 144 -5.91 -19.33 -12.84
CA THR A 144 -6.70 -18.65 -11.82
C THR A 144 -5.83 -18.50 -10.58
N ARG A 145 -5.91 -17.35 -9.92
CA ARG A 145 -5.10 -17.10 -8.73
C ARG A 145 -5.54 -18.06 -7.62
N PRO A 146 -4.62 -18.86 -7.04
CA PRO A 146 -4.95 -19.69 -5.89
C PRO A 146 -5.37 -18.86 -4.67
N ASN A 147 -6.29 -19.40 -3.87
CA ASN A 147 -6.72 -18.80 -2.61
C ASN A 147 -5.84 -19.24 -1.42
N GLU A 148 -5.01 -20.28 -1.60
CA GLU A 148 -4.09 -20.79 -0.58
C GLU A 148 -3.02 -19.74 -0.25
N PRO A 149 -2.80 -19.39 1.03
CA PRO A 149 -1.78 -18.43 1.40
C PRO A 149 -0.37 -19.01 1.23
N LEU A 150 0.52 -18.23 0.60
CA LEU A 150 1.94 -18.59 0.43
C LEU A 150 2.78 -18.38 1.68
N ASN A 151 2.37 -17.44 2.52
CA ASN A 151 3.12 -16.99 3.69
C ASN A 151 2.32 -17.24 4.96
N SER A 152 3.02 -17.34 6.08
CA SER A 152 2.43 -17.25 7.42
C SER A 152 2.64 -15.86 7.99
N ILE A 153 1.90 -15.51 9.05
CA ILE A 153 2.13 -14.24 9.76
C ILE A 153 3.60 -14.11 10.17
N GLU A 154 4.19 -15.20 10.66
CA GLU A 154 5.56 -15.21 11.15
C GLU A 154 6.60 -15.05 10.03
N SER A 155 6.37 -15.66 8.86
CA SER A 155 7.29 -15.48 7.72
C SER A 155 7.27 -14.04 7.18
N ILE A 156 6.10 -13.38 7.21
CA ILE A 156 5.97 -11.97 6.84
C ILE A 156 6.74 -11.08 7.83
N LEU A 157 6.52 -11.29 9.14
CA LEU A 157 7.16 -10.47 10.18
C LEU A 157 8.68 -10.59 10.20
N ASN A 158 9.21 -11.76 9.85
CA ASN A 158 10.65 -12.01 9.81
C ASN A 158 11.32 -11.57 8.50
N ALA A 159 10.55 -11.09 7.50
CA ALA A 159 11.14 -10.62 6.26
C ALA A 159 11.87 -9.27 6.47
N PRO A 160 13.18 -9.17 6.15
CA PRO A 160 13.99 -8.01 6.50
C PRO A 160 13.58 -6.72 5.76
N TYR A 161 12.83 -6.86 4.67
CA TYR A 161 12.33 -5.76 3.85
C TYR A 161 10.86 -5.40 4.15
N PHE A 162 10.21 -6.08 5.10
CA PHE A 162 8.78 -5.89 5.39
C PHE A 162 8.43 -4.45 5.75
N SER A 163 9.29 -3.77 6.51
CA SER A 163 9.08 -2.37 6.89
C SER A 163 9.09 -1.41 5.69
N ALA A 164 9.98 -1.63 4.72
CA ALA A 164 10.04 -0.84 3.50
C ALA A 164 8.87 -1.15 2.55
N TRP A 165 8.56 -2.44 2.40
CA TRP A 165 7.40 -2.91 1.65
C TRP A 165 6.10 -2.33 2.20
N LEU A 166 5.94 -2.30 3.53
CA LEU A 166 4.72 -1.81 4.18
C LEU A 166 4.49 -0.31 3.92
N VAL A 167 5.54 0.50 3.78
CA VAL A 167 5.37 1.91 3.37
C VAL A 167 4.80 2.01 1.96
N GLY A 168 5.29 1.19 1.02
CA GLY A 168 4.75 1.14 -0.33
C GLY A 168 3.31 0.63 -0.38
N PHE A 169 3.02 -0.38 0.43
CA PHE A 169 1.66 -0.91 0.55
C PHE A 169 0.70 0.10 1.18
N ILE A 170 1.15 0.92 2.14
CA ILE A 170 0.38 2.05 2.71
C ILE A 170 0.17 3.16 1.67
N GLU A 171 1.13 3.43 0.79
CA GLU A 171 0.96 4.41 -0.30
C GLU A 171 -0.24 4.03 -1.19
N ALA A 172 -0.44 2.74 -1.47
CA ALA A 172 -1.61 2.22 -2.19
C ALA A 172 -2.86 2.14 -1.29
N GLU A 173 -2.84 1.24 -0.31
CA GLU A 173 -4.03 0.73 0.38
C GLU A 173 -4.31 1.41 1.73
N GLY A 174 -3.36 2.19 2.25
CA GLY A 174 -3.52 2.89 3.52
C GLY A 174 -4.38 4.15 3.37
N CYS A 175 -5.06 4.60 4.41
CA CYS A 175 -5.82 5.84 4.39
C CYS A 175 -5.65 6.61 5.69
N PHE A 176 -5.33 7.91 5.57
CA PHE A 176 -5.24 8.83 6.69
C PHE A 176 -6.37 9.85 6.61
N SER A 177 -7.17 9.93 7.68
CA SER A 177 -8.38 10.77 7.67
C SER A 177 -8.72 11.30 9.05
N VAL A 178 -9.44 12.42 9.08
CA VAL A 178 -10.03 12.99 10.29
C VAL A 178 -11.53 13.15 10.03
N TYR A 179 -12.37 12.65 10.93
CA TYR A 179 -13.83 12.76 10.82
C TYR A 179 -14.39 13.57 11.96
N LYS A 180 -15.52 14.25 11.72
CA LYS A 180 -16.36 14.81 12.78
C LYS A 180 -17.27 13.71 13.32
N LEU A 181 -17.38 13.60 14.64
CA LEU A 181 -18.19 12.59 15.32
C LEU A 181 -19.69 12.97 15.41
N SER A 182 -20.07 14.18 15.01
CA SER A 182 -21.47 14.64 14.92
C SER A 182 -21.87 15.01 13.49
N LYS A 183 -23.10 14.64 13.10
CA LYS A 183 -23.86 15.41 12.10
C LYS A 183 -24.30 16.69 12.79
N ASP A 184 -24.19 17.83 12.13
CA ASP A 184 -24.94 19.02 12.51
C ASP A 184 -26.43 18.63 12.50
N GLY A 185 -27.01 18.37 13.67
CA GLY A 185 -28.45 18.45 13.84
C GLY A 185 -28.81 19.92 13.87
N ASP A 186 -29.85 20.31 13.13
CA ASP A 186 -30.38 21.67 13.06
C ASP A 186 -30.46 22.30 14.46
N TYR A 187 -29.51 23.17 14.79
CA TYR A 187 -29.70 24.18 15.81
C TYR A 187 -30.13 25.44 15.08
N PHE A 188 -31.43 25.70 15.08
CA PHE A 188 -31.98 27.01 14.75
C PHE A 188 -31.20 28.06 15.54
N VAL A 189 -30.41 28.88 14.83
CA VAL A 189 -29.95 30.15 15.37
C VAL A 189 -31.17 31.06 15.35
N SER A 190 -31.90 31.11 16.46
CA SER A 190 -32.86 32.18 16.68
C SER A 190 -32.08 33.49 16.72
N SER A 191 -32.20 34.25 15.64
CA SER A 191 -31.80 35.64 15.57
C SER A 191 -32.82 36.47 16.36
N GLY A 192 -32.39 37.07 17.47
CA GLY A 192 -33.21 38.00 18.25
C GLY A 192 -32.47 38.55 19.48
N PRO A 193 -32.40 39.87 19.68
CA PRO A 193 -31.37 40.50 20.51
C PRO A 193 -31.83 40.71 21.96
N SER A 194 -30.93 40.53 22.93
CA SER A 194 -30.76 41.49 24.03
C SER A 194 -29.48 41.17 24.80
N LEU A 195 -28.64 42.20 24.95
CA LEU A 195 -27.61 42.22 25.97
C LEU A 195 -28.28 42.36 27.34
N SER A 196 -27.93 41.48 28.27
CA SER A 196 -27.78 41.83 29.68
C SER A 196 -26.45 41.28 30.17
N LEU A 197 -25.59 42.18 30.67
CA LEU A 197 -24.35 41.87 31.35
C LEU A 197 -24.72 41.21 32.70
N GLY A 198 -24.38 39.95 32.88
CA GLY A 198 -24.50 39.30 34.19
C GLY A 198 -24.82 37.83 34.09
N GLU A 199 -23.78 37.01 33.86
CA GLU A 199 -23.57 35.68 34.45
C GLU A 199 -22.43 35.00 33.69
N ARG A 200 -21.52 34.35 34.42
CA ARG A 200 -20.50 33.47 33.85
C ARG A 200 -21.18 32.19 33.33
N GLY A 201 -21.96 32.31 32.27
CA GLY A 201 -22.42 31.19 31.48
C GLY A 201 -21.26 30.73 30.63
N ALA A 202 -20.68 29.57 30.96
CA ALA A 202 -19.75 28.89 30.09
C ALA A 202 -20.40 28.78 28.71
N ALA A 203 -19.88 29.51 27.72
CA ALA A 203 -20.19 29.22 26.34
C ALA A 203 -19.81 27.75 26.14
N SER A 204 -20.82 26.88 26.05
CA SER A 204 -20.63 25.51 25.63
C SER A 204 -20.27 25.59 24.16
N PHE A 205 -19.00 25.90 23.91
CA PHE A 205 -18.37 25.63 22.63
C PHE A 205 -18.52 24.12 22.47
N SER A 206 -19.51 23.73 21.67
CA SER A 206 -19.62 22.36 21.19
C SER A 206 -18.30 22.09 20.48
N LEU A 207 -17.36 21.49 21.22
CA LEU A 207 -16.14 20.95 20.68
C LEU A 207 -16.64 19.88 19.72
N CYS A 208 -16.76 20.24 18.44
CA CYS A 208 -17.01 19.30 17.38
C CYS A 208 -15.92 18.22 17.51
N GLU A 209 -16.30 17.08 18.08
CA GLU A 209 -15.34 16.05 18.41
C GLU A 209 -14.81 15.49 17.09
N ARG A 210 -13.52 15.69 16.85
CA ARG A 210 -12.84 15.17 15.66
C ARG A 210 -12.06 13.93 16.04
N GLU A 211 -12.15 12.90 15.22
CA GLU A 211 -11.45 11.64 15.42
C GLU A 211 -10.47 11.38 14.26
N GLY A 212 -9.22 11.13 14.61
CA GLY A 212 -8.19 10.69 13.68
C GLY A 212 -8.32 9.20 13.40
N ARG A 213 -8.28 8.83 12.12
CA ARG A 213 -8.39 7.45 11.66
C ARG A 213 -7.23 7.09 10.74
N PHE A 214 -6.71 5.89 10.96
CA PHE A 214 -5.93 5.16 9.97
C PHE A 214 -6.69 3.89 9.60
N ASP A 215 -6.77 3.58 8.31
CA ASP A 215 -7.26 2.31 7.82
C ASP A 215 -6.36 1.73 6.74
N ILE A 216 -6.37 0.40 6.64
CA ILE A 216 -5.72 -0.35 5.57
C ILE A 216 -6.54 -1.61 5.29
N SER A 217 -6.63 -2.00 4.03
CA SER A 217 -7.45 -3.14 3.65
C SER A 217 -6.90 -3.91 2.46
N GLN A 218 -7.26 -5.18 2.35
CA GLN A 218 -6.97 -5.98 1.17
C GLN A 218 -7.95 -7.16 1.04
N THR A 219 -8.34 -7.49 -0.19
CA THR A 219 -9.25 -8.61 -0.48
C THR A 219 -8.52 -9.95 -0.41
N ASN A 220 -9.14 -10.97 0.20
CA ASN A 220 -8.59 -12.32 0.35
C ASN A 220 -7.20 -12.34 1.04
N ALA A 221 -6.98 -11.49 2.04
CA ALA A 221 -5.66 -11.20 2.59
C ALA A 221 -5.60 -11.22 4.12
N ASP A 222 -6.29 -12.17 4.77
CA ASP A 222 -6.33 -12.31 6.23
C ASP A 222 -4.93 -12.30 6.87
N ILE A 223 -4.06 -13.21 6.41
CA ILE A 223 -2.70 -13.36 6.97
C ILE A 223 -1.88 -12.08 6.82
N LEU A 224 -2.03 -11.38 5.69
CA LEU A 224 -1.31 -10.13 5.46
C LEU A 224 -1.78 -9.01 6.39
N ILE A 225 -3.10 -8.78 6.48
CA ILE A 225 -3.66 -7.73 7.35
C ILE A 225 -3.43 -8.08 8.83
N SER A 226 -3.47 -9.36 9.19
CA SER A 226 -3.13 -9.86 10.52
C SER A 226 -1.65 -9.65 10.87
N ALA A 227 -0.74 -9.84 9.90
CA ALA A 227 0.68 -9.53 10.09
C ALA A 227 0.92 -8.03 10.29
N ILE A 228 0.27 -7.17 9.50
CA ILE A 228 0.35 -5.69 9.65
C ILE A 228 -0.18 -5.27 11.02
N ARG A 229 -1.33 -5.82 11.44
CA ARG A 229 -1.91 -5.58 12.77
C ARG A 229 -0.93 -5.93 13.89
N LYS A 230 -0.30 -7.11 13.82
CA LYS A 230 0.69 -7.57 14.82
C LYS A 230 1.94 -6.70 14.80
N TYR A 231 2.49 -6.41 13.62
CA TYR A 231 3.71 -5.60 13.44
C TYR A 231 3.57 -4.19 14.01
N LEU A 232 2.46 -3.52 13.72
CA LEU A 232 2.18 -2.16 14.19
C LEU A 232 1.60 -2.13 15.62
N SER A 233 1.51 -3.30 16.30
CA SER A 233 0.92 -3.43 17.64
C SER A 233 -0.48 -2.80 17.74
N LEU A 234 -1.33 -3.10 16.76
CA LEU A 234 -2.69 -2.57 16.66
C LEU A 234 -3.67 -3.55 17.33
N THR A 235 -4.48 -3.04 18.25
CA THR A 235 -5.41 -3.85 19.04
C THR A 235 -6.78 -4.08 18.40
N PRO A 236 -7.37 -3.16 17.59
CA PRO A 236 -8.70 -3.36 17.04
C PRO A 236 -8.84 -4.65 16.22
N LYS A 237 -10.04 -5.22 16.23
CA LYS A 237 -10.37 -6.42 15.44
C LYS A 237 -10.34 -6.07 13.94
N ILE A 238 -9.91 -7.04 13.12
CA ILE A 238 -10.00 -6.94 11.66
C ILE A 238 -11.45 -7.21 11.27
N ASN A 239 -12.06 -6.27 10.56
CA ASN A 239 -13.40 -6.42 10.03
C ASN A 239 -13.34 -7.08 8.65
N ILE A 240 -14.31 -7.93 8.34
CA ILE A 240 -14.41 -8.59 7.03
C ILE A 240 -15.75 -8.18 6.44
N ASP A 241 -15.74 -7.70 5.20
CA ASP A 241 -16.99 -7.38 4.50
C ASP A 241 -17.50 -8.53 3.62
N LYS A 242 -18.67 -8.35 3.04
CA LYS A 242 -19.34 -9.33 2.17
C LYS A 242 -18.55 -9.73 0.91
N THR A 243 -17.51 -8.97 0.56
CA THR A 243 -16.63 -9.25 -0.59
C THR A 243 -15.33 -9.95 -0.18
N ASN A 244 -15.26 -10.43 1.07
CA ASN A 244 -14.05 -11.00 1.67
C ASN A 244 -12.88 -10.01 1.70
N ASN A 245 -13.19 -8.72 1.88
CA ASN A 245 -12.19 -7.67 2.08
C ASN A 245 -11.91 -7.49 3.57
N PHE A 246 -10.65 -7.67 3.95
CA PHE A 246 -10.17 -7.57 5.32
C PHE A 246 -9.74 -6.13 5.59
N LYS A 247 -10.41 -5.47 6.54
CA LYS A 247 -10.24 -4.04 6.86
C LYS A 247 -9.76 -3.89 8.30
N LEU A 248 -8.58 -3.31 8.45
CA LEU A 248 -8.05 -2.89 9.74
C LEU A 248 -8.26 -1.38 9.88
N LYS A 249 -9.11 -0.98 10.83
CA LYS A 249 -9.40 0.42 11.17
C LYS A 249 -8.92 0.71 12.57
N VAL A 250 -8.20 1.80 12.76
CA VAL A 250 -7.76 2.25 14.09
C VAL A 250 -8.01 3.74 14.30
N THR A 251 -8.47 4.09 15.50
CA THR A 251 -8.70 5.49 15.93
C THR A 251 -8.17 5.80 17.33
N GLY A 252 -7.87 4.77 18.12
CA GLY A 252 -7.35 4.92 19.48
C GLY A 252 -5.97 5.58 19.50
N VAL A 253 -5.73 6.43 20.51
CA VAL A 253 -4.50 7.24 20.67
C VAL A 253 -3.23 6.41 20.51
N ARG A 254 -3.11 5.28 21.24
CA ARG A 254 -1.94 4.38 21.16
C ARG A 254 -1.74 3.78 19.77
N SER A 255 -2.82 3.42 19.08
CA SER A 255 -2.74 2.88 17.72
C SER A 255 -2.30 3.95 16.72
N ILE A 256 -2.84 5.17 16.83
CA ILE A 256 -2.44 6.31 16.00
C ILE A 256 -0.97 6.66 16.24
N GLU A 257 -0.52 6.68 17.51
CA GLU A 257 0.89 6.88 17.85
C GLU A 257 1.79 5.83 17.20
N ASN A 258 1.43 4.55 17.27
CA ASN A 258 2.20 3.48 16.65
C ASN A 258 2.32 3.65 15.13
N VAL A 259 1.23 4.05 14.46
CA VAL A 259 1.24 4.33 13.01
C VAL A 259 2.16 5.51 12.68
N ILE A 260 2.05 6.63 13.41
CA ILE A 260 2.92 7.80 13.22
C ILE A 260 4.39 7.43 13.46
N ARG A 261 4.67 6.69 14.53
CA ARG A 261 6.01 6.24 14.89
C ARG A 261 6.62 5.35 13.81
N PHE A 262 5.84 4.41 13.28
CA PHE A 262 6.27 3.55 12.17
C PHE A 262 6.59 4.39 10.94
N ILE A 263 5.64 5.21 10.46
CA ILE A 263 5.82 6.00 9.23
C ILE A 263 7.03 6.92 9.34
N ASN A 264 7.24 7.55 10.50
CA ASN A 264 8.36 8.47 10.69
C ASN A 264 9.72 7.75 10.70
N LYS A 265 9.81 6.58 11.34
CA LYS A 265 11.05 5.80 11.52
C LYS A 265 11.32 4.79 10.41
N ALA A 266 10.38 4.59 9.48
CA ALA A 266 10.55 3.65 8.39
C ALA A 266 11.77 3.98 7.52
N PRO A 267 12.43 2.98 6.92
CA PRO A 267 13.67 3.18 6.16
C PRO A 267 13.47 3.90 4.82
N VAL A 268 12.22 4.06 4.39
CA VAL A 268 11.78 4.74 3.16
C VAL A 268 10.57 5.60 3.49
N LYS A 269 10.25 6.55 2.61
CA LYS A 269 9.16 7.52 2.81
C LYS A 269 8.06 7.33 1.78
N LEU A 270 6.85 7.79 2.12
CA LEU A 270 5.76 7.99 1.16
C LEU A 270 6.21 9.00 0.10
N LEU A 271 5.90 8.74 -1.17
CA LEU A 271 6.41 9.49 -2.31
C LEU A 271 5.33 10.21 -3.10
N GLY A 272 4.06 9.79 -2.99
CA GLY A 272 2.94 10.30 -3.79
C GLY A 272 1.96 11.17 -3.00
N ASN A 273 0.71 11.16 -3.43
CA ASN A 273 -0.37 11.89 -2.78
C ASN A 273 -0.65 11.36 -1.36
N LYS A 274 -0.28 10.11 -1.03
CA LYS A 274 -0.39 9.61 0.35
C LYS A 274 0.51 10.38 1.31
N LYS A 275 1.68 10.84 0.86
CA LYS A 275 2.54 11.73 1.66
C LYS A 275 1.80 13.01 2.04
N LEU A 276 1.15 13.66 1.08
CA LEU A 276 0.37 14.86 1.33
C LEU A 276 -0.80 14.58 2.29
N GLN A 277 -1.51 13.47 2.08
CA GLN A 277 -2.59 13.04 2.96
C GLN A 277 -2.09 12.85 4.41
N TYR A 278 -0.96 12.16 4.59
CA TYR A 278 -0.33 11.95 5.89
C TYR A 278 0.10 13.27 6.55
N LEU A 279 0.74 14.18 5.81
CA LEU A 279 1.16 15.49 6.32
C LEU A 279 -0.03 16.34 6.79
N LEU A 280 -1.11 16.38 6.01
CA LEU A 280 -2.35 17.07 6.39
C LEU A 280 -3.02 16.40 7.59
N TRP A 281 -2.94 15.07 7.68
CA TRP A 281 -3.48 14.32 8.79
C TRP A 281 -2.75 14.63 10.10
N ILE A 282 -1.42 14.54 10.13
CA ILE A 282 -0.65 14.88 11.35
C ILE A 282 -0.80 16.36 11.74
N LYS A 283 -0.93 17.27 10.75
CA LYS A 283 -1.23 18.69 11.02
C LYS A 283 -2.56 18.86 11.74
N GLN A 284 -3.60 18.13 11.33
CA GLN A 284 -4.91 18.16 11.98
C GLN A 284 -4.88 17.50 13.37
N LEU A 285 -4.18 16.38 13.54
CA LEU A 285 -4.07 15.71 14.84
C LEU A 285 -3.47 16.60 15.92
N ARG A 286 -2.54 17.51 15.58
CA ARG A 286 -2.00 18.52 16.51
C ARG A 286 -3.06 19.49 17.04
N THR A 287 -4.20 19.62 16.38
CA THR A 287 -5.32 20.48 16.79
C THR A 287 -6.41 19.75 17.57
N ILE A 288 -6.24 18.45 17.84
CA ILE A 288 -7.24 17.61 18.52
C ILE A 288 -6.66 17.23 19.89
N PRO A 289 -7.17 17.76 21.01
CA PRO A 289 -6.61 17.56 22.36
C PRO A 289 -6.33 16.10 22.70
N ARG A 290 -7.28 15.20 22.36
CA ARG A 290 -7.18 13.74 22.53
C ARG A 290 -5.85 13.14 22.03
N TYR A 291 -5.30 13.66 20.93
CA TYR A 291 -4.05 13.19 20.34
C TYR A 291 -2.88 14.13 20.66
N ALA A 292 -3.09 15.44 20.57
CA ALA A 292 -2.05 16.44 20.74
C ALA A 292 -1.38 16.41 22.13
N GLU A 293 -2.15 16.11 23.17
CA GLU A 293 -1.65 16.04 24.55
C GLU A 293 -0.87 14.75 24.85
N LYS A 294 -1.07 13.69 24.05
CA LYS A 294 -0.58 12.33 24.35
C LYS A 294 0.45 11.81 23.36
N ILE A 295 0.52 12.40 22.17
CA ILE A 295 1.40 11.96 21.09
C ILE A 295 2.41 13.08 20.80
N ASN A 296 3.70 12.75 20.82
CA ASN A 296 4.73 13.63 20.27
C ASN A 296 4.70 13.57 18.73
N ILE A 297 3.82 14.36 18.11
CA ILE A 297 3.60 14.36 16.66
C ILE A 297 4.79 15.08 15.97
N PRO A 298 5.57 14.40 15.12
CA PRO A 298 6.78 14.98 14.52
C PRO A 298 6.45 16.18 13.63
N ASN A 299 7.28 17.23 13.67
CA ASN A 299 7.13 18.43 12.83
C ASN A 299 7.73 18.27 11.42
N ILE A 300 8.65 17.33 11.25
CA ILE A 300 9.38 17.07 10.00
C ILE A 300 9.13 15.61 9.62
N TYR A 301 8.89 15.36 8.32
CA TYR A 301 8.67 14.02 7.76
C TYR A 301 9.50 13.75 6.51
#